data_AF-A0A2G5RCH3-F1
#
_entry.id   AF-A0A2G5RCH3-F1
#
_cell.length_a   1.000
_cell.length_b   1.000
_cell.length_c   1.000
_cell.angle_alpha   90.00
_cell.angle_beta   90.00
_cell.angle_gamma   90.00
#
_symmetry.space_group_name_H-M   'P 1'
#
loop_
_entity.id
_entity.type
_entity.pdbx_description
1 polymer ?
#
loop_
_entity_poly.entity_id
_entity_poly.type
_entity_poly.pdbx_seq_one_letter_code
_entity_poly.pdbx_strand_id
1 'polypeptide(L)'
;MVGVQEGGASGVVLAPGGRTRLGEAGMKRVTAGLGLGLALLLASCSSAPEPKPAPPPPPTTPTAPPAIALPATPTASEPEKDQCGLKDAQAFIGKPRTSLPAPVDPSRWRVACTTCPVTMDYRPDRLNILFNADTGVVQQVKCG
;
A
#
# COMPACT_ATOMS: atom_id res chain seq x y z
N MET A 1 -25.90 -63.47 -3.35
CA MET A 1 -27.16 -62.69 -3.37
C MET A 1 -26.85 -61.45 -4.19
N VAL A 2 -26.87 -61.54 -5.54
CA VAL A 2 -28.00 -61.17 -6.43
C VAL A 2 -28.42 -59.70 -6.18
N GLY A 3 -28.38 -58.74 -7.10
CA GLY A 3 -28.16 -58.67 -8.56
C GLY A 3 -27.88 -57.20 -8.97
N VAL A 4 -27.23 -56.93 -10.12
CA VAL A 4 -27.81 -56.78 -11.48
C VAL A 4 -28.08 -55.30 -11.85
N GLN A 5 -27.32 -54.81 -12.85
CA GLN A 5 -27.67 -53.87 -13.96
C GLN A 5 -28.26 -52.47 -13.66
N GLU A 6 -28.19 -51.44 -14.50
CA GLU A 6 -27.78 -51.23 -15.90
C GLU A 6 -27.58 -49.71 -16.14
N GLY A 7 -26.86 -49.34 -17.20
CA GLY A 7 -27.05 -48.06 -17.92
C GLY A 7 -26.34 -46.82 -17.33
N GLY A 8 -25.54 -46.04 -18.05
CA GLY A 8 -25.23 -46.05 -19.46
C GLY A 8 -24.01 -45.18 -19.73
N ALA A 9 -23.27 -45.53 -20.77
CA ALA A 9 -22.17 -44.75 -21.28
C ALA A 9 -22.72 -43.50 -21.98
N SER A 10 -22.28 -42.31 -21.53
CA SER A 10 -22.29 -41.12 -22.37
C SER A 10 -20.88 -40.57 -22.40
N GLY A 11 -20.12 -41.07 -23.38
CA GLY A 11 -18.89 -40.43 -23.80
C GLY A 11 -19.22 -39.10 -24.48
N VAL A 12 -18.53 -38.04 -24.08
CA VAL A 12 -18.33 -36.87 -24.93
C VAL A 12 -16.83 -36.70 -25.11
N VAL A 13 -16.39 -37.14 -26.28
CA VAL A 13 -15.08 -36.82 -26.87
C VAL A 13 -15.11 -35.34 -27.22
N LEU A 14 -14.37 -34.52 -26.49
CA LEU A 14 -14.06 -33.14 -26.90
C LEU A 14 -12.68 -33.15 -27.55
N ALA A 15 -12.71 -33.07 -28.88
CA ALA A 15 -11.56 -32.90 -29.75
C ALA A 15 -10.85 -31.55 -29.51
N PRO A 16 -9.55 -31.44 -29.87
CA PRO A 16 -8.77 -30.21 -29.72
C PRO A 16 -8.98 -29.30 -30.93
N GLY A 17 -9.24 -28.02 -30.69
CA GLY A 17 -9.29 -26.98 -31.73
C GLY A 17 -9.68 -25.67 -31.09
N GLY A 18 -9.12 -24.52 -31.44
CA GLY A 18 -8.10 -24.14 -32.39
C GLY A 18 -7.74 -22.70 -32.05
N ARG A 19 -6.49 -22.31 -32.31
CA ARG A 19 -6.01 -20.94 -32.14
C ARG A 19 -6.69 -20.04 -33.17
N THR A 20 -7.37 -18.98 -32.73
CA THR A 20 -7.59 -17.80 -33.58
C THR A 20 -7.51 -16.54 -32.72
N ARG A 21 -6.54 -15.69 -33.05
CA ARG A 21 -6.43 -14.33 -32.52
C ARG A 21 -7.66 -13.53 -32.95
N LEU A 22 -8.31 -12.89 -31.99
CA LEU A 22 -9.44 -12.02 -32.22
C LEU A 22 -8.97 -10.56 -32.16
N GLY A 23 -9.19 -9.82 -33.25
CA GLY A 23 -9.41 -8.37 -33.16
C GLY A 23 -8.50 -7.42 -33.93
N GLU A 24 -7.95 -7.79 -35.10
CA GLU A 24 -7.57 -6.81 -36.13
C GLU A 24 -8.77 -6.68 -37.10
N ALA A 25 -9.57 -5.63 -36.95
CA ALA A 25 -10.55 -5.22 -37.97
C ALA A 25 -10.92 -3.75 -37.74
N GLY A 26 -10.34 -2.84 -38.53
CA GLY A 26 -10.84 -1.46 -38.54
C GLY A 26 -9.99 -0.37 -39.17
N MET A 27 -8.81 -0.63 -39.75
CA MET A 27 -8.03 0.43 -40.42
C MET A 27 -8.26 0.42 -41.93
N LYS A 28 -9.44 0.92 -42.35
CA LYS A 28 -9.74 1.18 -43.76
C LYS A 28 -9.21 2.55 -44.17
N ARG A 29 -8.07 2.52 -44.85
CA ARG A 29 -7.58 3.42 -45.93
C ARG A 29 -8.44 4.65 -46.21
N VAL A 30 -7.94 5.84 -45.84
CA VAL A 30 -8.28 7.10 -46.49
C VAL A 30 -6.97 7.79 -46.89
N THR A 31 -6.60 7.53 -48.15
CA THR A 31 -5.92 8.39 -49.12
C THR A 31 -5.14 9.61 -48.62
N ALA A 32 -3.86 9.59 -49.00
CA ALA A 32 -2.99 10.75 -49.16
C ALA A 32 -3.62 11.89 -49.97
N GLY A 33 -3.21 13.12 -49.66
CA GLY A 33 -3.32 14.25 -50.59
C GLY A 33 -3.48 15.61 -49.93
N LEU A 34 -2.37 16.35 -49.88
CA LEU A 34 -2.24 17.81 -49.98
C LEU A 34 -3.29 18.72 -49.30
N GLY A 35 -2.79 19.63 -48.45
CA GLY A 35 -3.37 20.96 -48.43
C GLY A 35 -3.15 21.74 -47.14
N LEU A 36 -2.16 22.63 -47.20
CA LEU A 36 -2.14 23.94 -46.54
C LEU A 36 -2.59 24.03 -45.06
N GLY A 37 -1.59 24.26 -44.22
CA GLY A 37 -1.64 25.39 -43.31
C GLY A 37 -2.30 25.14 -41.96
N LEU A 38 -1.46 24.85 -40.96
CA LEU A 38 -1.48 25.65 -39.73
C LEU A 38 -0.13 25.53 -39.00
N ALA A 39 0.88 26.20 -39.55
CA ALA A 39 2.11 26.51 -38.85
C ALA A 39 1.91 27.71 -37.92
N LEU A 40 1.15 27.55 -36.84
CA LEU A 40 1.12 28.41 -35.65
C LEU A 40 0.66 27.48 -34.52
N LEU A 41 1.44 27.20 -33.48
CA LEU A 41 1.70 28.09 -32.36
C LEU A 41 2.97 27.63 -31.62
N LEU A 42 4.11 28.19 -32.00
CA LEU A 42 5.26 28.32 -31.11
C LEU A 42 5.09 29.62 -30.33
N ALA A 43 5.51 29.61 -29.06
CA ALA A 43 5.68 30.75 -28.16
C ALA A 43 4.46 31.20 -27.34
N SER A 44 4.22 30.53 -26.22
CA SER A 44 3.87 31.27 -25.00
C SER A 44 4.28 30.51 -23.73
N CYS A 45 5.56 30.65 -23.37
CA CYS A 45 6.03 30.60 -21.99
C CYS A 45 7.12 31.67 -21.87
N SER A 46 6.72 32.93 -22.08
CA SER A 46 7.53 34.09 -21.71
C SER A 46 7.36 34.29 -20.21
N SER A 47 8.23 33.65 -19.42
CA SER A 47 8.36 33.96 -18.00
C SER A 47 9.03 35.32 -17.87
N ALA A 48 8.24 36.33 -17.53
CA ALA A 48 8.74 37.62 -17.12
C ALA A 48 9.55 37.47 -15.81
N PRO A 49 10.74 38.07 -15.69
CA PRO A 49 11.43 38.16 -14.41
C PRO A 49 10.64 39.08 -13.47
N GLU A 50 10.19 38.54 -12.34
CA GLU A 50 9.52 39.31 -11.30
C GLU A 50 10.51 40.33 -10.69
N PRO A 51 10.14 41.61 -10.52
CA PRO A 51 10.94 42.56 -9.78
C PRO A 51 11.10 42.08 -8.34
N LYS A 52 12.34 41.88 -7.90
CA LYS A 52 12.67 41.49 -6.52
C LYS A 52 12.03 42.49 -5.54
N PRO A 53 11.07 42.07 -4.70
CA PRO A 53 10.51 42.95 -3.67
C PRO A 53 11.62 43.36 -2.70
N ALA A 54 11.62 44.64 -2.32
CA ALA A 54 12.53 45.14 -1.28
C ALA A 54 12.32 44.36 0.03
N PRO A 55 13.36 44.17 0.86
CA PRO A 55 13.21 43.52 2.14
C PRO A 55 12.19 44.29 3.00
N PRO A 56 11.23 43.62 3.67
CA PRO A 56 10.39 44.28 4.64
C PRO A 56 11.24 44.82 5.81
N PRO A 57 10.79 45.88 6.50
CA PRO A 57 11.44 46.34 7.73
C PRO A 57 11.52 45.20 8.77
N PRO A 58 12.53 45.21 9.66
CA PRO A 58 12.64 44.17 10.67
C PRO A 58 11.36 44.14 11.53
N PRO A 59 10.82 42.95 11.83
CA PRO A 59 9.66 42.83 12.69
C PRO A 59 10.02 43.38 14.07
N THR A 60 9.24 44.35 14.56
CA THR A 60 9.25 44.72 15.97
C THR A 60 8.88 43.47 16.74
N THR A 61 9.84 42.92 17.49
CA THR A 61 9.62 41.70 18.28
C THR A 61 8.60 42.01 19.38
N PRO A 62 7.38 41.44 19.35
CA PRO A 62 6.52 41.53 20.50
C PRO A 62 7.16 40.74 21.65
N THR A 63 7.27 41.38 22.82
CA THR A 63 7.61 40.71 24.08
C THR A 63 6.74 39.48 24.23
N ALA A 64 7.37 38.30 24.27
CA ALA A 64 6.67 37.05 24.45
C ALA A 64 5.91 37.07 25.79
N PRO A 65 4.61 36.68 25.82
CA PRO A 65 3.92 36.47 27.08
C PRO A 65 4.64 35.39 27.91
N PRO A 66 4.51 35.42 29.26
CA PRO A 66 5.16 34.44 30.12
C PRO A 66 4.81 33.01 29.66
N ALA A 67 5.84 32.17 29.55
CA ALA A 67 5.68 30.79 29.13
C ALA A 67 4.72 30.07 30.07
N ILE A 68 3.56 29.68 29.54
CA ILE A 68 2.65 28.75 30.21
C ILE A 68 3.39 27.41 30.26
N ALA A 69 3.71 26.93 31.46
CA ALA A 69 4.30 25.61 31.63
C ALA A 69 3.34 24.57 31.04
N LEU A 70 3.73 23.92 29.95
CA LEU A 70 3.06 22.72 29.49
C LEU A 70 3.16 21.67 30.60
N PRO A 71 2.08 20.91 30.89
CA PRO A 71 2.16 19.82 31.84
C PRO A 71 3.31 18.88 31.45
N ALA A 72 4.11 18.50 32.44
CA ALA A 72 5.21 17.57 32.27
C ALA A 72 4.70 16.32 31.53
N THR A 73 5.48 15.85 30.56
CA THR A 73 5.29 14.56 29.90
C THR A 73 4.92 13.52 30.94
N PRO A 74 3.82 12.75 30.76
CA PRO A 74 3.43 11.75 31.74
C PRO A 74 4.61 10.82 31.98
N THR A 75 5.03 10.78 33.25
CA THR A 75 6.02 9.84 33.77
C THR A 75 5.63 8.45 33.32
N ALA A 76 6.64 7.71 32.82
CA ALA A 76 6.58 6.33 32.36
C ALA A 76 5.38 5.58 32.92
N SER A 77 4.45 5.25 32.03
CA SER A 77 3.24 4.51 32.28
C SER A 77 3.52 3.32 33.21
N GLU A 78 2.66 3.11 34.20
CA GLU A 78 2.43 1.79 34.81
C GLU A 78 2.52 0.71 33.74
N PRO A 79 2.98 -0.52 34.06
CA PRO A 79 3.11 -1.57 33.05
C PRO A 79 1.75 -1.77 32.39
N GLU A 80 1.57 -1.13 31.25
CA GLU A 80 0.35 -1.15 30.48
C GLU A 80 0.10 -2.63 30.26
N LYS A 81 -1.07 -3.09 30.73
CA LYS A 81 -1.48 -4.48 30.50
C LYS A 81 -1.27 -4.70 29.03
N ASP A 82 -0.54 -5.74 28.68
CA ASP A 82 -0.17 -5.95 27.29
C ASP A 82 -1.43 -6.33 26.50
N GLN A 83 -2.11 -5.32 25.96
CA GLN A 83 -3.45 -5.47 25.38
C GLN A 83 -3.44 -6.31 24.10
N CYS A 84 -2.33 -6.32 23.37
CA CYS A 84 -2.20 -6.99 22.09
C CYS A 84 -1.15 -8.12 22.07
N GLY A 85 -0.38 -8.33 23.14
CA GLY A 85 0.72 -9.31 23.19
C GLY A 85 2.05 -8.77 22.66
N LEU A 86 2.27 -7.46 22.73
CA LEU A 86 3.45 -6.76 22.27
C LEU A 86 4.74 -7.20 22.99
N LYS A 87 4.69 -7.41 24.30
CA LYS A 87 5.86 -7.76 25.12
C LYS A 87 6.46 -9.09 24.67
N ASP A 88 5.61 -10.10 24.50
CA ASP A 88 6.03 -11.41 24.01
C ASP A 88 6.48 -11.33 22.55
N ALA A 89 5.79 -10.52 21.74
CA ALA A 89 6.12 -10.35 20.33
C ALA A 89 7.46 -9.66 20.08
N GLN A 90 7.95 -8.88 21.04
CA GLN A 90 9.25 -8.22 20.95
C GLN A 90 10.40 -9.21 20.73
N ALA A 91 10.26 -10.45 21.23
CA ALA A 91 11.23 -11.52 21.04
C ALA A 91 11.41 -11.95 19.57
N PHE A 92 10.49 -11.60 18.67
CA PHE A 92 10.58 -11.93 17.26
C PHE A 92 11.38 -10.93 16.43
N ILE A 93 11.71 -9.76 16.96
CA ILE A 93 12.53 -8.79 16.23
C ILE A 93 13.90 -9.40 15.90
N GLY A 94 14.33 -9.26 14.65
CA GLY A 94 15.57 -9.85 14.14
C GLY A 94 15.45 -11.33 13.76
N LYS A 95 14.32 -11.99 14.02
CA LYS A 95 14.06 -13.37 13.58
C LYS A 95 13.36 -13.39 12.20
N PRO A 96 13.50 -14.48 11.43
CA PRO A 96 12.74 -14.64 10.19
C PRO A 96 11.26 -14.82 10.49
N ARG A 97 10.38 -14.31 9.63
CA ARG A 97 8.92 -14.43 9.75
C ARG A 97 8.43 -15.89 9.78
N THR A 98 9.22 -16.83 9.27
CA THR A 98 8.93 -18.27 9.29
C THR A 98 9.11 -18.90 10.67
N SER A 99 9.76 -18.21 11.61
CA SER A 99 9.87 -18.65 13.01
C SER A 99 8.66 -18.26 13.86
N LEU A 100 7.75 -17.46 13.32
CA LEU A 100 6.52 -17.08 14.01
C LEU A 100 5.63 -18.31 14.19
N PRO A 101 5.02 -18.50 15.36
CA PRO A 101 4.03 -19.56 15.53
C PRO A 101 2.81 -19.29 14.64
N ALA A 102 2.09 -20.35 14.28
CA ALA A 102 0.79 -20.19 13.63
C ALA A 102 -0.12 -19.35 14.56
N PRO A 103 -0.69 -18.23 14.10
CA PRO A 103 -1.49 -17.37 14.96
C PRO A 103 -2.74 -18.12 15.42
N VAL A 104 -2.94 -18.18 16.73
CA VAL A 104 -4.13 -18.78 17.34
C VAL A 104 -5.41 -18.04 16.94
N ASP A 105 -5.31 -16.73 16.72
CA ASP A 105 -6.37 -15.89 16.16
C ASP A 105 -5.79 -14.92 15.10
N PRO A 106 -6.01 -15.19 13.80
CA PRO A 106 -5.54 -14.31 12.73
C PRO A 106 -6.25 -12.94 12.72
N SER A 107 -7.37 -12.78 13.43
CA SER A 107 -8.04 -11.49 13.59
C SER A 107 -7.29 -10.56 14.55
N ARG A 108 -6.48 -11.14 15.45
CA ARG A 108 -5.68 -10.43 16.45
C ARG A 108 -4.23 -10.26 16.02
N TRP A 109 -3.77 -11.03 15.04
CA TRP A 109 -2.38 -11.01 14.58
C TRP A 109 -2.32 -10.68 13.09
N ARG A 110 -1.60 -9.63 12.73
CA ARG A 110 -1.30 -9.29 11.34
C ARG A 110 0.19 -9.39 11.08
N VAL A 111 0.58 -10.27 10.16
CA VAL A 111 1.95 -10.38 9.66
C VAL A 111 2.00 -9.76 8.27
N ALA A 112 2.67 -8.63 8.12
CA ALA A 112 2.75 -7.89 6.86
C ALA A 112 4.18 -7.40 6.63
N CYS A 113 4.54 -7.09 5.38
CA CYS A 113 5.85 -6.49 5.13
C CYS A 113 5.84 -4.97 5.40
N THR A 114 6.99 -4.39 5.74
CA THR A 114 7.15 -2.95 6.02
C THR A 114 6.81 -2.06 4.83
N THR A 115 6.88 -2.61 3.61
CA THR A 115 6.56 -1.94 2.35
C THR A 115 5.23 -2.40 1.74
N CYS A 116 4.52 -3.31 2.39
CA CYS A 116 3.28 -3.89 1.88
C CYS A 116 2.14 -2.87 2.05
N PRO A 117 1.23 -2.75 1.06
CA PRO A 117 0.01 -2.00 1.25
C PRO A 117 -0.83 -2.65 2.36
N VAL A 118 -1.16 -1.87 3.39
CA VAL A 118 -2.01 -2.29 4.51
C VAL A 118 -3.09 -1.25 4.77
N THR A 119 -4.26 -1.70 5.20
CA THR A 119 -5.34 -0.82 5.64
C THR A 119 -5.00 -0.22 7.01
N MET A 120 -5.40 1.05 7.20
CA MET A 120 -5.14 1.84 8.42
C MET A 120 -6.32 1.78 9.40
N ASP A 121 -6.91 0.61 9.57
CA ASP A 121 -8.01 0.38 10.52
C ASP A 121 -7.45 0.14 11.93
N TYR A 122 -7.36 1.19 12.76
CA TYR A 122 -6.74 1.06 14.09
C TYR A 122 -7.53 0.09 14.99
N ARG A 123 -6.84 -0.92 15.52
CA ARG A 123 -7.37 -1.87 16.50
C ARG A 123 -6.40 -2.03 17.67
N PRO A 124 -6.74 -1.52 18.87
CA PRO A 124 -5.83 -1.56 20.03
C PRO A 124 -5.51 -2.99 20.48
N ASP A 125 -6.36 -3.92 20.08
CA ASP A 125 -6.31 -5.31 20.46
C ASP A 125 -5.51 -6.17 19.44
N ARG A 126 -5.16 -5.61 18.27
CA ARG A 126 -4.43 -6.31 17.21
C ARG A 126 -2.94 -6.05 17.29
N LEU A 127 -2.15 -7.11 17.19
CA LEU A 127 -0.71 -7.09 17.05
C LEU A 127 -0.32 -7.06 15.57
N ASN A 128 0.54 -6.12 15.20
CA ASN A 128 1.16 -6.03 13.89
C ASN A 128 2.61 -6.46 13.99
N ILE A 129 2.99 -7.44 13.19
CA ILE A 129 4.36 -7.90 13.02
C ILE A 129 4.79 -7.52 11.61
N LEU A 130 5.72 -6.58 11.53
CA LEU A 130 6.20 -5.99 10.28
C LEU A 130 7.58 -6.57 9.96
N PHE A 131 7.68 -7.25 8.82
CA PHE A 131 8.93 -7.83 8.34
C PHE A 131 9.46 -7.11 7.09
N ASN A 132 10.75 -7.13 6.88
CA ASN A 132 11.34 -6.61 5.64
C ASN A 132 11.07 -7.58 4.48
N ALA A 133 10.53 -7.06 3.37
CA ALA A 133 10.09 -7.89 2.24
C ALA A 133 11.23 -8.70 1.61
N ASP A 134 12.45 -8.12 1.54
CA ASP A 134 13.60 -8.72 0.87
C ASP A 134 14.26 -9.81 1.71
N THR A 135 14.43 -9.55 3.02
CA THR A 135 15.15 -10.45 3.94
C THR A 135 14.23 -11.40 4.71
N GLY A 136 12.93 -11.09 4.77
CA GLY A 136 11.96 -11.83 5.58
C GLY A 136 12.14 -11.66 7.09
N VAL A 137 13.01 -10.74 7.54
CA VAL A 137 13.31 -10.51 8.95
C VAL A 137 12.31 -9.55 9.56
N VAL A 138 11.78 -9.89 10.74
CA VAL A 138 10.89 -9.01 11.51
C VAL A 138 11.68 -7.80 12.01
N GLN A 139 11.23 -6.60 11.65
CA GLN A 139 11.86 -5.35 12.03
C GLN A 139 11.09 -4.60 13.13
N GLN A 140 9.77 -4.73 13.14
CA GLN A 140 8.93 -3.97 14.06
C GLN A 140 7.73 -4.80 14.52
N VAL A 141 7.37 -4.64 15.78
CA VAL A 141 6.09 -5.08 16.33
C VAL A 141 5.36 -3.89 16.94
N LYS A 142 4.04 -3.81 16.75
CA LYS A 142 3.22 -2.72 17.31
C LYS A 142 1.76 -3.12 17.48
N CYS A 143 1.08 -2.57 18.47
CA CYS A 143 -0.38 -2.65 18.55
C CYS A 143 -1.03 -1.68 17.56
N GLY A 144 -2.16 -2.06 16.95
CA GLY A 144 -2.97 -1.19 16.09
C GLY A 144 -3.63 -1.83 14.89
#